data_AF-A0A5J4RSI2-F1
#
_entry.id   AF-A0A5J4RSI2-F1
#
_cell.length_a   1.000
_cell.length_b   1.000
_cell.length_c   1.000
_cell.angle_alpha   90.00
_cell.angle_beta   90.00
_cell.angle_gamma   90.00
#
_symmetry.space_group_name_H-M   'P 1'
#
loop_
_entity.id
_entity.type
_entity.pdbx_description
1 polymer ?
#
loop_
_entity_poly.entity_id
_entity_poly.type
_entity_poly.pdbx_seq_one_letter_code
_entity_poly.pdbx_strand_id
1 'polypeptide(L)'
;MSEQFNKKVIHLVEDAKSINYRYEKNYDKLLDGNIQICSYEYDALILKEQCRIIPYDSLSKGDILIKHPYEKNCYIHIEESEDEIFKYKCQKISQIAGLLGASICDIKLELIEEEEKIFEKNGKITAKKIGIDARKKKEESKKLSQKFIIKDTYTAGNSFTEGGYKKAKEIAECFNDTNINGLVEMRSPDFQGQLKERRISVELTRELNRSLDCAITLNALPQVFTLSAQKHEIVKSRKKIVFEMKVEFNT
;
A
#
# COMPACT_ATOMS: atom_id res chain seq x y z
N MET A 1 1.76 -2.90 -26.40
CA MET A 1 0.67 -3.76 -25.93
C MET A 1 -0.20 -2.94 -25.00
N SER A 2 -1.51 -2.85 -25.24
CA SER A 2 -2.42 -2.22 -24.29
C SER A 2 -2.55 -3.12 -23.06
N GLU A 3 -2.27 -2.62 -21.86
CA GLU A 3 -2.46 -3.38 -20.62
C GLU A 3 -3.96 -3.67 -20.43
N GLN A 4 -4.37 -4.94 -20.57
CA GLN A 4 -5.74 -5.41 -20.33
C GLN A 4 -6.17 -5.19 -18.87
N PHE A 5 -5.19 -5.10 -17.95
CA PHE A 5 -5.41 -4.99 -16.51
C PHE A 5 -4.74 -3.73 -15.95
N ASN A 6 -5.50 -2.64 -15.84
CA ASN A 6 -4.94 -1.36 -15.38
C ASN A 6 -5.67 -0.74 -14.17
N LYS A 7 -6.75 -1.35 -13.69
CA LYS A 7 -7.59 -0.85 -12.60
C LYS A 7 -6.93 -1.05 -11.24
N LYS A 8 -7.36 -0.27 -10.24
CA LYS A 8 -6.79 -0.34 -8.88
C LYS A 8 -7.15 -1.65 -8.17
N VAL A 9 -8.33 -2.18 -8.47
CA VAL A 9 -8.84 -3.42 -7.89
C VAL A 9 -9.31 -4.34 -9.01
N ILE A 10 -8.98 -5.62 -8.90
CA ILE A 10 -9.52 -6.70 -9.72
C ILE A 10 -10.35 -7.60 -8.82
N HIS A 11 -11.54 -7.97 -9.27
CA HIS A 11 -12.34 -9.00 -8.62
C HIS A 11 -12.58 -10.16 -9.59
N LEU A 12 -12.12 -11.36 -9.23
CA LEU A 12 -12.32 -12.57 -10.03
C LEU A 12 -13.63 -13.22 -9.64
N VAL A 13 -14.51 -13.40 -10.61
CA VAL A 13 -15.83 -14.03 -10.44
C VAL A 13 -16.07 -15.06 -11.52
N GLU A 14 -17.17 -15.81 -11.40
CA GLU A 14 -17.64 -16.67 -12.48
C GLU A 14 -17.98 -15.85 -13.72
N ASP A 15 -17.72 -16.40 -14.91
CA ASP A 15 -17.96 -15.75 -16.19
C ASP A 15 -19.34 -15.07 -16.31
N ALA A 16 -20.41 -15.81 -15.98
CA ALA A 16 -21.78 -15.29 -16.00
C ALA A 16 -21.94 -14.04 -15.13
N LYS A 17 -21.30 -13.99 -13.96
CA LYS A 17 -21.33 -12.82 -13.06
C LYS A 17 -20.50 -11.67 -13.61
N SER A 18 -19.38 -11.95 -14.26
CA SER A 18 -18.52 -10.92 -14.86
C SER A 18 -19.19 -10.14 -15.99
N ILE A 19 -20.24 -10.72 -16.60
CA ILE A 19 -21.03 -10.07 -17.65
C ILE A 19 -22.30 -9.44 -17.06
N ASN A 20 -23.04 -10.21 -16.27
CA ASN A 20 -24.41 -9.86 -15.89
C ASN A 20 -24.52 -8.82 -14.77
N TYR A 21 -23.46 -8.57 -14.00
CA TYR A 21 -23.48 -7.59 -12.89
C TYR A 21 -23.93 -6.19 -13.32
N ARG A 22 -23.79 -5.86 -14.61
CA ARG A 22 -24.19 -4.56 -15.18
C ARG A 22 -25.70 -4.35 -15.25
N TYR A 23 -26.48 -5.42 -15.16
CA TYR A 23 -27.95 -5.37 -15.14
C TYR A 23 -28.52 -5.31 -13.73
N GLU A 24 -27.66 -5.38 -12.72
CA GLU A 24 -28.05 -5.46 -11.32
C GLU A 24 -28.37 -4.08 -10.74
N LYS A 25 -29.32 -4.06 -9.81
CA LYS A 25 -29.68 -2.83 -9.13
C LYS A 25 -28.48 -2.34 -8.33
N ASN A 26 -28.14 -1.07 -8.47
CA ASN A 26 -26.96 -0.42 -7.88
C ASN A 26 -25.62 -0.69 -8.58
N TYR A 27 -25.59 -1.23 -9.81
CA TYR A 27 -24.31 -1.38 -10.53
C TYR A 27 -23.61 -0.02 -10.73
N ASP A 28 -24.40 1.05 -10.86
CA ASP A 28 -23.96 2.43 -10.93
C ASP A 28 -23.18 2.87 -9.67
N LYS A 29 -23.31 2.17 -8.55
CA LYS A 29 -22.50 2.47 -7.35
C LYS A 29 -21.07 1.91 -7.44
N LEU A 30 -20.78 1.06 -8.42
CA LEU A 30 -19.42 0.62 -8.78
C LEU A 30 -18.71 1.62 -9.72
N LEU A 31 -19.33 2.77 -10.04
CA LEU A 31 -18.88 3.73 -11.06
C LEU A 31 -17.57 4.45 -10.78
N ASP A 32 -16.87 4.21 -9.66
CA ASP A 32 -15.52 4.80 -9.48
C ASP A 32 -14.54 4.30 -10.54
N GLY A 33 -14.94 3.33 -11.40
CA GLY A 33 -14.22 2.94 -12.61
C GLY A 33 -12.84 2.34 -12.32
N ASN A 34 -12.54 2.14 -11.04
CA ASN A 34 -11.28 1.69 -10.47
C ASN A 34 -11.33 0.20 -10.08
N ILE A 35 -12.48 -0.46 -10.26
CA ILE A 35 -12.64 -1.90 -10.14
C ILE A 35 -12.81 -2.51 -11.54
N GLN A 36 -12.07 -3.58 -11.80
CA GLN A 36 -12.30 -4.47 -12.94
C GLN A 36 -12.92 -5.76 -12.42
N ILE A 37 -14.12 -6.09 -12.90
CA ILE A 37 -14.74 -7.40 -12.67
C ILE A 37 -14.27 -8.31 -13.81
N CYS A 38 -13.58 -9.39 -13.46
CA CYS A 38 -12.93 -10.28 -14.40
C CYS A 38 -13.52 -11.70 -14.30
N SER A 39 -13.61 -12.37 -15.44
CA SER A 39 -13.99 -13.77 -15.54
C SER A 39 -12.83 -14.64 -15.07
N TYR A 40 -13.05 -15.46 -14.05
CA TYR A 40 -12.03 -16.40 -13.60
C TYR A 40 -11.65 -17.38 -14.73
N GLU A 41 -12.64 -17.84 -15.49
CA GLU A 41 -12.49 -18.81 -16.55
C GLU A 41 -11.64 -18.31 -17.73
N TYR A 42 -11.75 -17.03 -18.08
CA TYR A 42 -11.07 -16.46 -19.26
C TYR A 42 -9.94 -15.48 -18.95
N ASP A 43 -10.06 -14.68 -17.88
CA ASP A 43 -9.11 -13.61 -17.59
C ASP A 43 -7.99 -14.04 -16.62
N ALA A 44 -8.20 -15.04 -15.76
CA ALA A 44 -7.24 -15.35 -14.69
C ALA A 44 -5.87 -15.81 -15.22
N LEU A 45 -5.84 -16.61 -16.29
CA LEU A 45 -4.58 -17.05 -16.91
C LEU A 45 -3.86 -15.86 -17.55
N ILE A 46 -4.59 -15.04 -18.30
CA ILE A 46 -4.03 -13.86 -18.97
C ILE A 46 -3.48 -12.86 -17.94
N LEU A 47 -4.18 -12.69 -16.81
CA LEU A 47 -3.72 -11.87 -15.70
C LEU A 47 -2.39 -12.37 -15.13
N LYS A 48 -2.22 -13.69 -14.95
CA LYS A 48 -0.94 -14.27 -14.49
C LYS A 48 0.18 -14.14 -15.52
N GLU A 49 -0.13 -14.17 -16.81
CA GLU A 49 0.85 -14.00 -17.89
C GLU A 49 1.32 -12.55 -18.02
N GLN A 50 0.41 -11.59 -17.80
CA GLN A 50 0.71 -10.16 -17.96
C GLN A 50 1.16 -9.47 -16.67
N CYS A 51 0.79 -9.99 -15.51
CA CYS A 51 1.04 -9.36 -14.22
C CYS A 51 1.66 -10.32 -13.21
N ARG A 52 2.56 -9.79 -12.39
CA ARG A 52 3.03 -10.46 -11.18
C ARG A 52 1.90 -10.44 -10.14
N ILE A 53 1.63 -11.59 -9.53
CA ILE A 53 0.67 -11.73 -8.42
C ILE A 53 1.44 -12.00 -7.13
N ILE A 54 1.05 -11.33 -6.05
CA ILE A 54 1.64 -11.49 -4.72
C ILE A 54 0.57 -11.95 -3.72
N PRO A 55 0.80 -13.06 -2.99
CA PRO A 55 1.83 -14.07 -3.20
C PRO A 55 1.70 -14.74 -4.57
N TYR A 56 2.71 -15.50 -4.98
CA TYR A 56 2.64 -16.32 -6.19
C TYR A 56 1.72 -17.53 -5.94
N ASP A 57 0.44 -17.26 -5.72
CA ASP A 57 -0.57 -18.24 -5.39
C ASP A 57 -1.51 -18.50 -6.56
N SER A 58 -2.26 -19.60 -6.45
CA SER A 58 -3.33 -19.88 -7.39
C SER A 58 -4.47 -18.88 -7.21
N LEU A 59 -4.66 -18.01 -8.21
CA LEU A 59 -5.91 -17.27 -8.37
C LEU A 59 -7.11 -18.22 -8.27
N SER A 60 -8.15 -17.74 -7.59
CA SER A 60 -9.39 -18.44 -7.30
C SER A 60 -10.60 -17.53 -7.50
N LYS A 61 -11.77 -18.14 -7.67
CA LYS A 61 -13.05 -17.42 -7.71
C LYS A 61 -13.28 -16.70 -6.38
N GLY A 62 -13.74 -15.46 -6.46
CA GLY A 62 -13.98 -14.59 -5.32
C GLY A 62 -12.74 -13.81 -4.87
N ASP A 63 -11.57 -13.99 -5.50
CA ASP A 63 -10.38 -13.20 -5.17
C ASP A 63 -10.57 -11.72 -5.45
N ILE A 64 -10.01 -10.92 -4.56
CA ILE A 64 -9.89 -9.47 -4.71
C ILE A 64 -8.40 -9.18 -4.72
N LEU A 65 -7.94 -8.56 -5.79
CA LEU A 65 -6.55 -8.19 -5.96
C LEU A 65 -6.45 -6.66 -5.99
N ILE A 66 -5.47 -6.12 -5.30
CA ILE A 66 -5.16 -4.70 -5.26
C ILE A 66 -3.90 -4.45 -6.07
N LYS A 67 -3.94 -3.46 -6.95
CA LYS A 67 -2.76 -3.04 -7.74
C LYS A 67 -1.67 -2.55 -6.79
N HIS A 68 -0.45 -3.06 -6.97
CA HIS A 68 0.70 -2.59 -6.20
C HIS A 68 0.93 -1.10 -6.49
N PRO A 69 0.98 -0.23 -5.47
CA PRO A 69 1.02 1.22 -5.68
C PRO A 69 2.34 1.70 -6.31
N TYR A 70 3.40 0.90 -6.19
CA TYR A 70 4.76 1.29 -6.59
C TYR A 70 5.39 0.38 -7.66
N GLU A 71 4.78 -0.76 -7.98
CA GLU A 71 5.31 -1.72 -8.96
C GLU A 71 4.34 -1.82 -10.13
N LYS A 72 4.85 -1.62 -11.34
CA LYS A 72 4.05 -1.75 -12.56
C LYS A 72 3.68 -3.22 -12.77
N ASN A 73 2.47 -3.46 -13.28
CA ASN A 73 1.98 -4.80 -13.60
C ASN A 73 2.10 -5.80 -12.44
N CYS A 74 1.85 -5.32 -11.23
CA CYS A 74 1.84 -6.14 -10.04
C CYS A 74 0.49 -5.97 -9.31
N TYR A 75 -0.10 -7.09 -8.89
CA TYR A 75 -1.29 -7.13 -8.06
C TYR A 75 -1.02 -7.99 -6.81
N ILE A 76 -1.69 -7.65 -5.72
CA ILE A 76 -1.53 -8.27 -4.41
C ILE A 76 -2.90 -8.80 -4.00
N HIS A 77 -2.97 -10.03 -3.48
CA HIS A 77 -4.18 -10.50 -2.79
C HIS A 77 -4.53 -9.53 -1.66
N ILE A 78 -5.82 -9.19 -1.53
CA ILE A 78 -6.25 -8.19 -0.54
C ILE A 78 -5.85 -8.55 0.88
N GLU A 79 -5.80 -9.85 1.19
CA GLU A 79 -5.36 -10.41 2.47
C GLU A 79 -3.91 -10.06 2.81
N GLU A 80 -3.06 -9.94 1.80
CA GLU A 80 -1.62 -9.74 1.92
C GLU A 80 -1.22 -8.28 1.66
N SER A 81 -2.19 -7.45 1.26
CA SER A 81 -1.95 -6.08 0.78
C SER A 81 -1.37 -5.14 1.83
N GLU A 82 -1.77 -5.26 3.10
CA GLU A 82 -1.22 -4.44 4.19
C GLU A 82 0.28 -4.70 4.35
N ASP A 83 0.64 -5.98 4.46
CA ASP A 83 2.01 -6.38 4.74
C ASP A 83 2.96 -6.07 3.60
N GLU A 84 2.56 -6.41 2.38
CA GLU A 84 3.41 -6.24 1.20
C GLU A 84 3.66 -4.76 0.89
N ILE A 85 2.62 -3.92 0.95
CA ILE A 85 2.77 -2.47 0.72
C ILE A 85 3.66 -1.85 1.79
N PHE A 86 3.47 -2.20 3.07
CA PHE A 86 4.27 -1.63 4.16
C PHE A 86 5.72 -2.08 4.09
N LYS A 87 5.95 -3.39 3.90
CA LYS A 87 7.29 -3.95 3.73
C LYS A 87 8.03 -3.29 2.58
N TYR A 88 7.39 -3.17 1.42
CA TYR A 88 7.98 -2.52 0.26
C TYR A 88 8.39 -1.07 0.58
N LYS A 89 7.47 -0.27 1.13
CA LYS A 89 7.71 1.15 1.44
C LYS A 89 8.83 1.31 2.47
N CYS A 90 8.81 0.55 3.56
CA CYS A 90 9.86 0.58 4.59
C CYS A 90 11.24 0.20 4.03
N GLN A 91 11.32 -0.87 3.21
CA GLN A 91 12.57 -1.31 2.60
C GLN A 91 13.17 -0.27 1.66
N LYS A 92 12.33 0.34 0.81
CA LYS A 92 12.79 1.38 -0.12
C LYS A 92 13.20 2.65 0.58
N ILE A 93 12.53 3.04 1.67
CA ILE A 93 12.94 4.19 2.47
C ILE A 93 14.28 3.92 3.16
N SER A 94 14.50 2.71 3.72
CA SER A 94 15.81 2.37 4.28
C SER A 94 16.90 2.36 3.20
N GLN A 95 16.59 1.83 2.01
CA GLN A 95 17.49 1.86 0.86
C GLN A 95 17.87 3.30 0.47
N ILE A 96 16.92 4.23 0.46
CA ILE A 96 17.19 5.66 0.24
C ILE A 96 18.19 6.16 1.30
N ALA A 97 17.95 5.89 2.59
CA ALA A 97 18.85 6.33 3.65
C ALA A 97 20.29 5.81 3.45
N GLY A 98 20.46 4.51 3.14
CA GLY A 98 21.76 3.92 2.85
C GLY A 98 22.45 4.55 1.63
N LEU A 99 21.71 4.80 0.54
CA LEU A 99 22.24 5.46 -0.67
C LEU A 99 22.71 6.90 -0.43
N LEU A 100 22.08 7.59 0.53
CA LEU A 100 22.45 8.95 0.97
C LEU A 100 23.63 8.96 1.96
N GLY A 101 24.19 7.79 2.26
CA GLY A 101 25.34 7.63 3.16
C GLY A 101 24.96 7.67 4.64
N ALA A 102 23.74 7.25 5.01
CA ALA A 102 23.37 7.12 6.41
C ALA A 102 24.29 6.12 7.12
N SER A 103 24.64 6.45 8.36
CA SER A 103 25.33 5.56 9.30
C SER A 103 24.34 4.70 10.07
N ILE A 104 23.19 5.28 10.41
CA ILE A 104 22.10 4.65 11.16
C ILE A 104 20.79 4.99 10.46
N CYS A 105 19.96 3.97 10.25
CA CYS A 105 18.56 4.13 9.89
C CYS A 105 17.69 3.28 10.84
N ASP A 106 16.95 3.98 11.70
CA ASP A 106 16.04 3.38 12.67
C ASP A 106 14.61 3.69 12.28
N ILE A 107 13.81 2.63 12.16
CA ILE A 107 12.44 2.68 11.68
C ILE A 107 11.49 2.12 12.75
N LYS A 108 10.39 2.84 13.01
CA LYS A 108 9.31 2.41 13.91
C LYS A 108 7.95 2.68 13.28
N LEU A 109 6.99 1.81 13.53
CA LEU A 109 5.62 1.97 13.03
C LEU A 109 4.68 2.25 14.20
N GLU A 110 3.81 3.22 14.02
CA GLU A 110 2.79 3.59 14.99
C GLU A 110 1.41 3.60 14.33
N LEU A 111 0.47 2.82 14.88
CA LEU A 111 -0.94 2.97 14.61
C LEU A 111 -1.43 4.25 15.28
N ILE A 112 -1.93 5.21 14.51
CA ILE A 112 -2.43 6.50 14.99
C ILE A 112 -3.93 6.46 15.23
N GLU A 113 -4.69 5.95 14.26
CA GLU A 113 -6.15 5.88 14.25
C GLU A 113 -6.65 4.62 13.56
N GLU A 114 -7.85 4.17 13.93
CA GLU A 114 -8.59 3.10 13.27
C GLU A 114 -10.06 3.53 13.15
N GLU A 115 -10.62 3.36 11.97
CA GLU A 115 -12.00 3.66 11.65
C GLU A 115 -12.62 2.45 10.95
N GLU A 116 -13.90 2.23 11.20
CA GLU A 116 -14.70 1.28 10.43
C GLU A 116 -15.45 2.06 9.34
N LYS A 117 -15.27 1.64 8.09
CA LYS A 117 -16.06 2.13 6.98
C LYS A 117 -17.41 1.42 6.96
N ILE A 118 -18.45 2.21 6.80
CA ILE A 118 -19.84 1.76 6.68
C ILE A 118 -20.29 2.09 5.26
N PHE A 119 -20.67 1.05 4.52
CA PHE A 119 -21.32 1.21 3.23
C PHE A 119 -22.82 1.37 3.45
N GLU A 120 -23.35 2.58 3.27
CA GLU A 120 -24.76 2.88 3.45
C GLU A 120 -25.59 2.43 2.24
N LYS A 121 -26.89 2.13 2.47
CA LYS A 121 -27.81 1.68 1.40
C LYS A 121 -27.94 2.69 0.24
N ASN A 122 -27.71 3.98 0.50
CA ASN A 122 -27.69 5.05 -0.51
C ASN A 122 -26.43 5.03 -1.39
N GLY A 123 -25.44 4.16 -1.12
CA GLY A 123 -24.16 4.10 -1.84
C GLY A 123 -23.07 5.00 -1.27
N LYS A 124 -23.34 5.68 -0.16
CA LYS A 124 -22.36 6.52 0.52
C LYS A 124 -21.48 5.65 1.40
N ILE A 125 -20.17 5.91 1.35
CA ILE A 125 -19.23 5.37 2.33
C ILE A 125 -19.05 6.41 3.43
N THR A 126 -19.37 6.04 4.66
CA THR A 126 -19.06 6.84 5.86
C THR A 126 -18.03 6.13 6.70
N ALA A 127 -17.28 6.88 7.51
CA ALA A 127 -16.29 6.34 8.43
C ALA A 127 -16.73 6.61 9.87
N LYS A 128 -16.66 5.59 10.71
CA LYS A 128 -16.92 5.68 12.15
C LYS A 128 -15.62 5.41 12.89
N LYS A 129 -15.16 6.37 13.70
CA LYS A 129 -14.01 6.16 14.57
C LYS A 129 -14.28 5.00 15.52
N ILE A 130 -13.39 4.02 15.52
CA ILE A 130 -13.39 2.96 16.51
C ILE A 130 -12.64 3.53 17.72
N GLY A 131 -13.28 3.55 18.88
CA GLY A 131 -12.61 3.95 20.11
C GLY A 131 -11.50 2.94 20.43
N ILE A 132 -10.26 3.23 20.05
CA ILE A 132 -9.12 2.42 20.45
C ILE A 132 -8.61 2.96 21.79
N ASP A 133 -8.70 2.15 22.84
CA ASP A 133 -8.02 2.43 24.11
C ASP A 133 -6.51 2.54 23.88
N ALA A 134 -5.85 3.49 24.55
CA ALA A 134 -4.41 3.68 24.56
C ALA A 134 -3.61 2.37 24.75
N ARG A 135 -4.11 1.43 25.57
CA ARG A 135 -3.47 0.11 25.76
C ARG A 135 -3.47 -0.71 24.47
N LYS A 136 -4.62 -0.82 23.80
CA LYS A 136 -4.76 -1.56 22.54
C LYS A 136 -3.93 -0.89 21.44
N LYS A 137 -3.96 0.44 21.34
CA LYS A 137 -3.12 1.21 20.40
C LYS A 137 -1.64 0.89 20.59
N LYS A 138 -1.16 0.91 21.84
CA LYS A 138 0.24 0.61 22.16
C LYS A 138 0.63 -0.83 21.82
N GLU A 139 -0.26 -1.78 22.05
CA GLU A 139 -0.03 -3.19 21.71
C GLU A 139 0.03 -3.42 20.20
N GLU A 140 -0.91 -2.86 19.44
CA GLU A 140 -0.94 -2.90 17.97
C GLU A 140 0.31 -2.24 17.37
N SER A 141 0.66 -1.02 17.82
CA SER A 141 1.89 -0.34 17.39
C SER A 141 3.15 -1.16 17.72
N LYS A 142 3.17 -1.87 18.85
CA LYS A 142 4.29 -2.76 19.20
C LYS A 142 4.35 -3.97 18.25
N LYS A 143 3.21 -4.60 17.95
CA LYS A 143 3.13 -5.73 16.99
C LYS A 143 3.59 -5.30 15.60
N LEU A 144 3.08 -4.17 15.10
CA LEU A 144 3.48 -3.57 13.83
C LEU A 144 4.97 -3.25 13.81
N SER A 145 5.46 -2.54 14.82
CA SER A 145 6.88 -2.22 14.95
C SER A 145 7.72 -3.50 14.94
N GLN A 146 7.36 -4.53 15.71
CA GLN A 146 8.07 -5.82 15.75
C GLN A 146 8.10 -6.55 14.41
N LYS A 147 7.03 -6.44 13.62
CA LYS A 147 6.91 -7.10 12.32
C LYS A 147 7.76 -6.43 11.23
N PHE A 148 7.90 -5.11 11.28
CA PHE A 148 8.58 -4.30 10.26
C PHE A 148 9.84 -3.60 10.78
N ILE A 149 10.50 -4.14 11.82
CA ILE A 149 11.74 -3.55 12.36
C ILE A 149 12.79 -3.49 11.25
N ILE A 150 13.26 -2.28 10.96
CA ILE A 150 14.50 -2.05 10.21
C ILE A 150 15.43 -1.27 11.13
N LYS A 151 16.62 -1.82 11.33
CA LYS A 151 17.72 -1.25 12.12
C LYS A 151 19.01 -1.50 11.37
N ASP A 152 19.26 -0.63 10.40
CA ASP A 152 20.42 -0.77 9.54
C ASP A 152 21.58 0.06 10.10
N THR A 153 22.72 -0.58 10.30
CA THR A 153 23.98 0.06 10.63
C THR A 153 24.92 -0.14 9.46
N TYR A 154 25.44 0.96 8.91
CA TYR A 154 26.30 0.94 7.74
C TYR A 154 27.75 1.11 8.15
N THR A 155 28.66 0.36 7.51
CA THR A 155 30.09 0.51 7.74
C THR A 155 30.57 1.89 7.30
N ALA A 156 31.33 2.56 8.16
CA ALA A 156 32.03 3.79 7.81
C ALA A 156 32.94 3.53 6.59
N GLY A 157 32.59 4.10 5.43
CA GLY A 157 33.30 3.87 4.18
C GLY A 157 32.44 3.79 2.92
N ASN A 158 31.12 3.55 3.04
CA ASN A 158 30.19 3.79 1.92
C ASN A 158 29.98 5.30 1.79
N SER A 159 31.00 5.99 1.28
CA SER A 159 30.96 7.42 1.01
C SER A 159 29.77 7.71 0.11
N PHE A 160 28.88 8.57 0.58
CA PHE A 160 27.86 9.20 -0.26
C PHE A 160 28.44 9.56 -1.63
N THR A 161 27.82 9.05 -2.70
CA THR A 161 28.26 9.29 -4.08
C THR A 161 27.18 9.99 -4.88
N GLU A 162 27.57 10.72 -5.91
CA GLU A 162 26.67 11.29 -6.93
C GLU A 162 25.72 10.23 -7.50
N GLY A 163 26.24 9.02 -7.77
CA GLY A 163 25.43 7.90 -8.26
C GLY A 163 24.43 7.39 -7.22
N GLY A 164 24.81 7.38 -5.94
CA GLY A 164 23.92 7.05 -4.82
C GLY A 164 22.79 8.07 -4.68
N TYR A 165 23.11 9.36 -4.74
CA TYR A 165 22.12 10.45 -4.74
C TYR A 165 21.09 10.31 -5.88
N LYS A 166 21.55 10.10 -7.12
CA LYS A 166 20.66 9.95 -8.29
C LYS A 166 19.70 8.77 -8.12
N LYS A 167 20.20 7.61 -7.67
CA LYS A 167 19.36 6.44 -7.39
C LYS A 167 18.38 6.69 -6.25
N ALA A 168 18.81 7.36 -5.18
CA ALA A 168 17.93 7.72 -4.07
C ALA A 168 16.77 8.63 -4.53
N LYS A 169 17.08 9.58 -5.41
CA LYS A 169 16.09 10.48 -6.03
C LYS A 169 15.08 9.72 -6.89
N GLU A 170 15.53 8.83 -7.77
CA GLU A 170 14.66 7.98 -8.60
C GLU A 170 13.68 7.15 -7.74
N ILE A 171 14.17 6.57 -6.64
CA ILE A 171 13.32 5.80 -5.72
C ILE A 171 12.33 6.72 -4.99
N ALA A 172 12.76 7.90 -4.54
CA ALA A 172 11.91 8.84 -3.82
C ALA A 172 10.74 9.38 -4.68
N GLU A 173 10.99 9.61 -5.98
CA GLU A 173 9.98 10.05 -6.94
C GLU A 173 8.79 9.06 -7.04
N CYS A 174 9.01 7.77 -6.78
CA CYS A 174 7.95 6.76 -6.78
C CYS A 174 6.94 6.92 -5.63
N PHE A 175 7.31 7.57 -4.51
CA PHE A 175 6.44 7.69 -3.34
C PHE A 175 5.58 8.95 -3.33
N ASN A 176 5.94 9.98 -4.10
CA ASN A 176 5.29 11.29 -4.06
C ASN A 176 5.07 11.79 -2.61
N ASP A 177 6.08 11.60 -1.75
CA ASP A 177 6.07 11.98 -0.34
C ASP A 177 7.06 13.11 -0.10
N THR A 178 6.57 14.23 0.42
CA THR A 178 7.37 15.45 0.60
C THR A 178 8.44 15.31 1.68
N ASN A 179 8.24 14.46 2.69
CA ASN A 179 9.24 14.23 3.73
C ASN A 179 10.41 13.38 3.20
N ILE A 180 10.11 12.38 2.37
CA ILE A 180 11.13 11.56 1.70
C ILE A 180 11.89 12.38 0.67
N ASN A 181 11.19 13.12 -0.20
CA ASN A 181 11.85 13.99 -1.18
C ASN A 181 12.72 15.06 -0.51
N GLY A 182 12.22 15.69 0.56
CA GLY A 182 12.99 16.67 1.32
C GLY A 182 14.22 16.07 2.02
N LEU A 183 14.23 14.77 2.36
CA LEU A 183 15.43 14.10 2.87
C LEU A 183 16.50 13.98 1.80
N VAL A 184 16.10 13.58 0.59
CA VAL A 184 17.01 13.45 -0.57
C VAL A 184 17.60 14.80 -0.94
N GLU A 185 16.77 15.85 -1.02
CA GLU A 185 17.22 17.21 -1.37
C GLU A 185 18.26 17.78 -0.39
N MET A 186 18.06 17.58 0.92
CA MET A 186 19.01 18.03 1.95
C MET A 186 20.35 17.29 1.96
N ARG A 187 20.42 16.16 1.23
CA ARG A 187 21.65 15.41 0.99
C ARG A 187 22.12 15.55 -0.46
N SER A 188 21.63 16.56 -1.20
CA SER A 188 22.14 16.87 -2.52
C SER A 188 23.64 17.21 -2.46
N PRO A 189 24.45 16.73 -3.42
CA PRO A 189 25.87 17.10 -3.55
C PRO A 189 26.09 18.61 -3.64
N ASP A 190 25.12 19.34 -4.20
CA ASP A 190 25.16 20.80 -4.36
C ASP A 190 24.74 21.56 -3.09
N PHE A 191 24.19 20.87 -2.09
CA PHE A 191 23.70 21.50 -0.86
C PHE A 191 24.83 21.61 0.17
N GLN A 192 25.26 22.86 0.45
CA GLN A 192 26.38 23.12 1.36
C GLN A 192 26.08 22.76 2.83
N GLY A 193 24.80 22.75 3.23
CA GLY A 193 24.38 22.41 4.58
C GLY A 193 24.21 20.90 4.76
N GLN A 194 25.30 20.15 4.94
CA GLN A 194 25.19 18.70 5.07
C GLN A 194 24.35 18.28 6.29
N LEU A 195 23.19 17.68 6.02
CA LEU A 195 22.29 17.14 7.04
C LEU A 195 23.00 16.06 7.87
N LYS A 196 22.98 16.21 9.20
CA LYS A 196 23.57 15.24 10.15
C LYS A 196 22.56 14.27 10.73
N GLU A 197 21.40 14.77 11.17
CA GLU A 197 20.31 13.96 11.72
C GLU A 197 18.99 14.51 11.19
N ARG A 198 18.05 13.62 10.90
CA ARG A 198 16.64 13.99 10.71
C ARG A 198 15.71 12.94 11.29
N ARG A 199 14.60 13.42 11.84
CA ARG A 199 13.43 12.60 12.14
C ARG A 199 12.31 12.95 11.18
N ILE A 200 11.71 11.94 10.58
CA ILE A 200 10.56 12.12 9.69
C ILE A 200 9.42 11.18 10.11
N SER A 201 8.20 11.64 9.86
CA SER A 201 6.99 10.83 9.99
C SER A 201 6.29 10.76 8.64
N VAL A 202 5.97 9.55 8.17
CA VAL A 202 5.39 9.29 6.85
C VAL A 202 4.18 8.38 7.01
N GLU A 203 3.06 8.70 6.37
CA GLU A 203 1.88 7.83 6.39
C GLU A 203 2.09 6.61 5.47
N LEU A 204 1.94 5.40 6.01
CA LEU A 204 2.06 4.14 5.27
C LEU A 204 0.74 3.72 4.62
N THR A 205 -0.38 4.08 5.25
CA THR A 205 -1.71 3.56 4.91
C THR A 205 -2.40 4.30 3.77
N ARG A 206 -1.86 5.42 3.28
CA ARG A 206 -2.55 6.29 2.32
C ARG A 206 -2.91 5.56 1.03
N GLU A 207 -1.95 4.85 0.46
CA GLU A 207 -2.10 4.11 -0.81
C GLU A 207 -2.99 2.88 -0.62
N LEU A 208 -2.79 2.12 0.45
CA LEU A 208 -3.63 0.98 0.80
C LEU A 208 -5.09 1.39 0.99
N ASN A 209 -5.35 2.42 1.81
CA ASN A 209 -6.70 2.90 2.09
C ASN A 209 -7.42 3.33 0.82
N ARG A 210 -6.73 3.97 -0.14
CA ARG A 210 -7.33 4.32 -1.44
C ARG A 210 -7.80 3.09 -2.21
N SER A 211 -7.03 2.00 -2.18
CA SER A 211 -7.43 0.75 -2.83
C SER A 211 -8.58 0.05 -2.09
N LEU A 212 -8.56 0.07 -0.75
CA LEU A 212 -9.65 -0.47 0.07
C LEU A 212 -10.94 0.36 -0.07
N ASP A 213 -10.83 1.68 -0.26
CA ASP A 213 -11.96 2.58 -0.54
C ASP A 213 -12.60 2.26 -1.90
N CYS A 214 -11.83 1.80 -2.88
CA CYS A 214 -12.42 1.21 -4.08
C CYS A 214 -13.06 -0.14 -3.75
N ALA A 215 -12.33 -1.08 -3.13
CA ALA A 215 -12.79 -2.45 -2.90
C ALA A 215 -14.08 -2.57 -2.07
N ILE A 216 -14.32 -1.67 -1.11
CA ILE A 216 -15.55 -1.68 -0.29
C ILE A 216 -16.82 -1.48 -1.14
N THR A 217 -16.72 -0.85 -2.31
CA THR A 217 -17.87 -0.66 -3.22
C THR A 217 -18.37 -1.98 -3.81
N LEU A 218 -17.60 -3.08 -3.73
CA LEU A 218 -18.11 -4.43 -4.06
C LEU A 218 -19.31 -4.81 -3.20
N ASN A 219 -19.45 -4.26 -1.99
CA ASN A 219 -20.62 -4.42 -1.12
C ASN A 219 -21.89 -3.73 -1.67
N ALA A 220 -21.80 -2.96 -2.76
CA ALA A 220 -22.96 -2.38 -3.42
C ALA A 220 -23.86 -3.43 -4.09
N LEU A 221 -23.29 -4.58 -4.49
CA LEU A 221 -23.98 -5.67 -5.16
C LEU A 221 -23.87 -6.99 -4.35
N PRO A 222 -24.42 -7.08 -3.13
CA PRO A 222 -24.22 -8.24 -2.25
C PRO A 222 -24.88 -9.53 -2.77
N GLN A 223 -25.85 -9.41 -3.69
CA GLN A 223 -26.49 -10.57 -4.36
C GLN A 223 -25.62 -11.16 -5.47
N VAL A 224 -24.66 -10.37 -5.98
CA VAL A 224 -23.77 -10.75 -7.09
C VAL A 224 -22.41 -11.17 -6.53
N PHE A 225 -21.85 -10.31 -5.68
CA PHE A 225 -20.53 -10.46 -5.08
C PHE A 225 -20.68 -10.78 -3.60
N THR A 226 -20.36 -12.04 -3.25
CA THR A 226 -20.32 -12.48 -1.87
C THR A 226 -18.88 -12.45 -1.40
N LEU A 227 -18.55 -11.47 -0.56
CA LEU A 227 -17.23 -11.39 0.06
C LEU A 227 -17.14 -12.38 1.23
N SER A 228 -15.99 -13.03 1.40
CA SER A 228 -15.74 -13.79 2.63
C SER A 228 -15.73 -12.85 3.84
N ALA A 229 -16.02 -13.38 5.03
CA ALA A 229 -16.01 -12.58 6.26
C ALA A 229 -14.67 -11.84 6.45
N GLN A 230 -13.55 -12.51 6.18
CA GLN A 230 -12.22 -11.90 6.25
C GLN A 230 -12.06 -10.74 5.26
N LYS A 231 -12.40 -10.92 3.97
CA LYS A 231 -12.33 -9.86 2.95
C LYS A 231 -13.22 -8.67 3.32
N HIS A 232 -14.39 -8.94 3.87
CA HIS A 232 -15.33 -7.93 4.33
C HIS A 232 -14.76 -7.06 5.48
N GLU A 233 -14.10 -7.68 6.47
CA GLU A 233 -13.42 -6.94 7.53
C GLU A 233 -12.26 -6.08 7.00
N ILE A 234 -11.47 -6.61 6.05
CA ILE A 234 -10.34 -5.87 5.46
C ILE A 234 -10.83 -4.61 4.72
N VAL A 235 -11.82 -4.72 3.83
CA VAL A 235 -12.30 -3.57 3.04
C VAL A 235 -12.97 -2.50 3.89
N LYS A 236 -13.55 -2.89 5.03
CA LYS A 236 -14.15 -1.99 6.01
C LYS A 236 -13.11 -1.28 6.86
N SER A 237 -12.00 -1.94 7.17
CA SER A 237 -10.97 -1.32 8.01
C SER A 237 -10.35 -0.11 7.31
N ARG A 238 -10.17 0.97 8.07
CA ARG A 238 -9.36 2.12 7.70
C ARG A 238 -8.40 2.39 8.84
N LYS A 239 -7.13 2.08 8.62
CA LYS A 239 -6.09 2.40 9.60
C LYS A 239 -5.34 3.63 9.15
N LYS A 240 -4.88 4.44 10.11
CA LYS A 240 -3.86 5.45 9.90
C LYS A 240 -2.60 4.97 10.60
N ILE A 241 -1.64 4.45 9.85
CA ILE A 241 -0.35 4.00 10.38
C ILE A 241 0.72 4.94 9.84
N VAL A 242 1.51 5.48 10.74
CA VAL A 242 2.67 6.28 10.40
C VAL A 242 3.93 5.49 10.68
N PHE A 243 4.92 5.76 9.86
CA PHE A 243 6.27 5.31 10.02
C PHE A 243 7.09 6.49 10.53
N GLU A 244 7.76 6.30 11.65
CA GLU A 244 8.75 7.21 12.18
C GLU A 244 10.14 6.71 11.85
N MET A 245 10.94 7.54 11.18
CA MET A 245 12.33 7.23 10.89
C MET A 245 13.25 8.26 11.53
N LYS A 246 14.29 7.74 12.18
CA LYS A 246 15.48 8.51 12.55
C LYS A 246 16.61 8.06 11.63
N VAL A 247 17.21 9.03 10.95
CA VAL A 247 18.38 8.81 10.09
C VAL A 247 19.53 9.70 10.56
N GLU A 248 20.71 9.11 10.68
CA GLU A 248 21.95 9.80 11.06
C GLU A 248 23.00 9.61 9.97
N PHE A 249 23.71 10.68 9.63
CA PHE A 249 24.78 10.69 8.64
C PHE A 249 26.12 10.98 9.32
N ASN A 250 27.15 10.24 8.92
CA ASN A 250 28.51 10.57 9.34
C ASN A 250 29.00 11.81 8.57
N THR A 251 29.64 12.72 9.29
CA THR A 251 30.46 13.80 8.71
C THR A 251 31.84 13.30 8.34
#